data_AF-A0A2D5IGW0-F1
#
_entry.id   AF-A0A2D5IGW0-F1
#
_cell.length_a   1.000
_cell.length_b   1.000
_cell.length_c   1.000
_cell.angle_alpha   90.00
_cell.angle_beta   90.00
_cell.angle_gamma   90.00
#
_symmetry.space_group_name_H-M   'P 1'
#
loop_
_entity.id
_entity.type
_entity.pdbx_description
1 polymer ?
#
loop_
_entity_poly.entity_id
_entity_poly.type
_entity_poly.pdbx_seq_one_letter_code
_entity_poly.pdbx_strand_id
1 'polypeptide(L)'
;MKKLSADSKLNPADLNDDGEITNDELDRHERQITIENNDKLQDQQRLICWVSVGASAISIILVVFPVISADRVPLVTSLLSTYVVANMGIVAAFMGATAFSRAKEAQRPR
;
A
#
# COMPACT_ATOMS: atom_id res chain seq x y z
N MET A 1 5.99 -21.88 -27.47
CA MET A 1 5.21 -21.09 -28.44
C MET A 1 3.76 -21.45 -28.29
N LYS A 2 2.92 -20.49 -27.90
CA LYS A 2 1.49 -20.69 -27.68
C LYS A 2 0.76 -19.64 -28.52
N LYS A 3 0.04 -20.07 -29.55
CA LYS A 3 -0.70 -19.19 -30.45
C LYS A 3 -1.92 -18.62 -29.72
N LEU A 4 -2.09 -17.30 -29.77
CA LEU A 4 -3.24 -16.61 -29.18
C LEU A 4 -4.51 -16.87 -30.01
N SER A 5 -5.64 -17.15 -29.35
CA SER A 5 -6.96 -16.98 -29.96
C SER A 5 -7.49 -15.59 -29.61
N ALA A 6 -8.37 -15.05 -30.46
CA ALA A 6 -8.84 -13.65 -30.46
C ALA A 6 -9.47 -13.13 -29.14
N ASP A 7 -9.68 -13.99 -28.15
CA ASP A 7 -10.26 -13.66 -26.83
C ASP A 7 -9.40 -14.16 -25.65
N SER A 8 -8.09 -14.30 -25.87
CA SER A 8 -7.19 -14.81 -24.84
C SER A 8 -6.77 -13.69 -23.88
N LYS A 9 -6.91 -13.95 -22.57
CA LYS A 9 -6.41 -13.10 -21.45
C LYS A 9 -4.93 -12.69 -21.54
N LEU A 10 -4.21 -13.25 -22.51
CA LEU A 10 -2.80 -13.03 -22.76
C LEU A 10 -2.52 -12.05 -23.91
N ASN A 11 -3.54 -11.53 -24.62
CA ASN A 11 -3.36 -10.47 -25.63
C ASN A 11 -2.52 -9.27 -25.15
N PRO A 12 -2.59 -8.81 -23.87
CA PRO A 12 -1.72 -7.74 -23.40
C PRO A 12 -0.23 -8.10 -23.32
N ALA A 13 0.11 -9.39 -23.34
CA ALA A 13 1.49 -9.88 -23.27
C ALA A 13 2.14 -10.01 -24.66
N ASP A 14 1.39 -9.83 -25.75
CA ASP A 14 1.91 -9.70 -27.10
C ASP A 14 2.40 -8.25 -27.29
N LEU A 15 3.71 -8.06 -27.16
CA LEU A 15 4.35 -6.73 -27.21
C LEU A 15 4.65 -6.27 -28.64
N ASN A 16 4.59 -7.17 -29.63
CA ASN A 16 4.96 -6.91 -31.02
C ASN A 16 3.78 -7.05 -32.01
N ASP A 17 2.61 -7.49 -31.53
CA ASP A 17 1.36 -7.68 -32.28
C ASP A 17 1.49 -8.69 -33.44
N ASP A 18 2.34 -9.71 -33.27
CA ASP A 18 2.56 -10.78 -34.25
C ASP A 18 1.65 -12.00 -34.07
N GLY A 19 0.87 -12.05 -32.99
CA GLY A 19 -0.08 -13.12 -32.66
C GLY A 19 0.53 -14.37 -32.00
N GLU A 20 1.83 -14.37 -31.71
CA GLU A 20 2.57 -15.44 -31.02
C GLU A 20 3.33 -14.93 -29.80
N ILE A 21 2.89 -15.31 -28.59
CA ILE A 21 3.64 -14.91 -27.38
C ILE A 21 4.90 -15.77 -27.23
N THR A 22 6.04 -15.08 -27.23
CA THR A 22 7.35 -15.64 -26.92
C THR A 22 7.61 -15.59 -25.41
N ASN A 23 8.41 -16.52 -24.89
CA ASN A 23 8.77 -16.54 -23.45
C ASN A 23 9.43 -15.21 -23.00
N ASP A 24 10.20 -14.55 -23.87
CA ASP A 24 10.82 -13.24 -23.57
C ASP A 24 9.78 -12.13 -23.39
N GLU A 25 8.67 -12.18 -24.12
CA GLU A 25 7.58 -11.21 -24.02
C GLU A 25 6.75 -11.43 -22.76
N LEU A 26 6.52 -12.70 -22.40
CA LEU A 26 5.86 -13.07 -21.15
C LEU A 26 6.65 -12.57 -19.93
N ASP A 27 7.97 -12.78 -19.92
CA ASP A 27 8.87 -12.33 -18.85
C ASP A 27 8.93 -10.79 -18.75
N ARG A 28 8.93 -10.09 -19.89
CA ARG A 28 8.89 -8.62 -19.91
C ARG A 28 7.56 -8.08 -19.39
N HIS A 29 6.45 -8.66 -19.82
CA HIS A 29 5.11 -8.27 -19.39
C HIS A 29 4.89 -8.53 -17.89
N GLU A 30 5.33 -9.69 -17.38
CA GLU A 30 5.29 -9.97 -15.93
C GLU A 30 6.14 -8.98 -15.12
N ARG A 31 7.33 -8.63 -15.63
CA ARG A 31 8.18 -7.62 -15.00
C ARG A 31 7.54 -6.24 -15.00
N GLN A 32 6.90 -5.84 -16.09
CA GLN A 32 6.16 -4.57 -16.19
C GLN A 32 5.03 -4.51 -15.16
N ILE A 33 4.18 -5.55 -15.09
CA ILE A 33 3.09 -5.64 -14.10
C ILE A 33 3.63 -5.58 -12.67
N THR A 34 4.74 -6.27 -12.41
CA THR A 34 5.36 -6.29 -11.07
C THR A 34 5.86 -4.90 -10.67
N ILE A 35 6.48 -4.15 -11.60
CA ILE A 35 6.92 -2.77 -11.35
C ILE A 35 5.71 -1.87 -11.06
N GLU A 36 4.67 -1.92 -11.88
CA GLU A 36 3.46 -1.10 -11.68
C GLU A 36 2.76 -1.40 -10.34
N ASN A 37 2.65 -2.68 -9.97
CA ASN A 37 2.05 -3.08 -8.70
C ASN A 37 2.88 -2.60 -7.51
N ASN A 38 4.22 -2.64 -7.61
CA ASN A 38 5.10 -2.13 -6.58
C ASN A 38 4.98 -0.61 -6.41
N ASP A 39 4.88 0.14 -7.51
CA ASP A 39 4.71 1.60 -7.48
C ASP A 39 3.38 1.97 -6.83
N LYS A 40 2.27 1.32 -7.25
CA LYS A 40 0.95 1.52 -6.63
C LYS A 40 0.96 1.23 -5.13
N LEU A 41 1.63 0.17 -4.69
CA LEU A 41 1.77 -0.16 -3.27
C LEU A 41 2.57 0.88 -2.50
N GLN A 42 3.65 1.43 -3.07
CA GLN A 42 4.43 2.49 -2.43
C GLN A 42 3.61 3.77 -2.26
N ASP A 43 2.84 4.16 -3.28
CA ASP A 43 1.94 5.31 -3.21
C ASP A 43 0.87 5.11 -2.14
N GLN A 44 0.32 3.89 -2.05
CA GLN A 44 -0.68 3.55 -1.04
C GLN A 44 -0.10 3.60 0.38
N GLN A 45 1.11 3.10 0.60
CA GLN A 45 1.80 3.22 1.89
C GLN A 45 2.09 4.68 2.26
N ARG A 46 2.48 5.50 1.29
CA ARG A 46 2.69 6.94 1.49
C ARG A 46 1.41 7.63 1.93
N LEU A 47 0.29 7.33 1.29
CA LEU A 47 -1.03 7.84 1.67
C LEU A 47 -1.44 7.41 3.09
N ILE A 48 -1.32 6.13 3.42
CA ILE A 48 -1.63 5.61 4.76
C ILE A 48 -0.81 6.33 5.82
N CYS A 49 0.49 6.52 5.56
CA CYS A 49 1.38 7.25 6.46
C CYS A 49 0.93 8.71 6.65
N TRP A 50 0.66 9.43 5.56
CA TRP A 50 0.22 10.83 5.64
C TRP A 50 -1.12 11.00 6.35
N VAL A 51 -2.09 10.12 6.09
CA VAL A 51 -3.40 10.16 6.75
C VAL A 51 -3.25 9.87 8.24
N SER A 52 -2.43 8.89 8.63
CA SER A 52 -2.16 8.56 10.03
C SER A 52 -1.48 9.70 10.77
N VAL A 53 -0.40 10.25 10.20
CA VAL A 53 0.33 11.38 10.79
C VAL A 53 -0.57 12.60 10.88
N GLY A 54 -1.32 12.91 9.82
CA GLY A 54 -2.27 14.03 9.79
C GLY A 54 -3.38 13.88 10.83
N ALA A 55 -4.00 12.71 10.93
CA ALA A 55 -5.05 12.43 11.92
C ALA A 55 -4.52 12.56 13.36
N SER A 56 -3.32 12.03 13.62
CA SER A 56 -2.67 12.14 14.93
C SER A 56 -2.33 13.59 15.28
N ALA A 57 -1.79 14.36 14.32
CA ALA A 57 -1.47 15.76 14.51
C ALA A 57 -2.73 16.62 14.76
N ILE A 58 -3.79 16.43 13.96
CA ILE A 58 -5.07 17.12 14.14
C ILE A 58 -5.67 16.80 15.51
N SER A 59 -5.60 15.53 15.92
CA SER A 59 -6.08 15.11 17.23
C SER A 59 -5.38 15.89 18.35
N ILE A 60 -4.04 15.99 18.31
CA ILE A 60 -3.26 16.75 19.31
C ILE A 60 -3.64 18.24 19.28
N ILE A 61 -3.78 18.84 18.09
CA ILE A 61 -4.18 20.25 17.94
C ILE A 61 -5.54 20.50 18.60
N LEU A 62 -6.52 19.61 18.41
CA LEU A 62 -7.85 19.75 19.00
C LEU A 62 -7.83 19.78 20.54
N VAL A 63 -6.88 19.10 21.17
CA VAL A 63 -6.72 19.13 22.64
C VAL A 63 -6.16 20.45 23.14
N VAL A 64 -5.22 21.02 22.40
CA VAL A 64 -4.58 22.31 22.77
C VAL A 64 -5.47 23.50 22.43
N PHE A 65 -6.39 23.33 21.48
CA PHE A 65 -7.30 24.39 21.05
C PHE A 65 -8.33 24.72 22.15
N PRO A 66 -8.68 26.00 22.39
CA PRO A 66 -9.54 26.43 23.50
C PRO A 66 -11.02 26.03 23.38
N VAL A 67 -11.35 25.12 22.45
CA VAL A 67 -12.71 24.58 22.26
C VAL A 67 -13.08 23.58 23.36
N ILE A 68 -12.09 23.00 24.05
CA ILE A 68 -12.31 22.03 25.12
C ILE A 68 -12.21 22.71 26.49
N SER A 69 -13.27 22.58 27.29
CA SER A 69 -13.27 23.04 28.70
C SER A 69 -12.13 22.40 29.49
N ALA A 70 -11.46 23.17 30.34
CA ALA A 70 -10.34 22.73 31.18
C ALA A 70 -10.66 21.44 31.98
N ASP A 71 -11.89 21.31 32.48
CA ASP A 71 -12.35 20.14 33.25
C ASP A 71 -12.35 18.84 32.44
N ARG A 72 -12.43 18.93 31.10
CA ARG A 72 -12.46 17.77 30.20
C ARG A 72 -11.09 17.40 29.64
N VAL A 73 -10.09 18.26 29.80
CA VAL A 73 -8.74 18.05 29.25
C VAL A 73 -8.11 16.73 29.71
N PRO A 74 -8.17 16.32 30.99
CA PRO A 74 -7.58 15.05 31.43
C PRO A 74 -8.22 13.84 30.74
N LEU A 75 -9.55 13.85 30.62
CA LEU A 75 -10.31 12.76 29.98
C LEU A 75 -10.01 12.70 28.48
N VAL A 76 -10.03 13.84 27.79
CA VAL A 76 -9.76 13.88 26.34
C VAL A 76 -8.32 13.44 26.06
N THR A 77 -7.34 13.91 26.84
CA THR A 77 -5.93 13.54 26.66
C THR A 77 -5.70 12.03 26.81
N SER A 78 -6.37 11.39 27.78
CA SER A 78 -6.29 9.94 28.01
C SER A 78 -6.88 9.11 26.84
N LEU A 79 -8.02 9.55 26.30
CA LEU A 79 -8.62 8.91 25.13
C LEU A 79 -7.76 9.09 23.87
N LEU A 80 -7.21 10.29 23.70
CA LEU A 80 -6.42 10.64 22.54
C LEU A 80 -5.09 9.89 22.48
N SER A 81 -4.41 9.73 23.63
CA SER A 81 -3.16 8.97 23.70
C SER A 81 -3.39 7.51 23.30
N THR A 82 -4.48 6.91 23.78
CA THR A 82 -4.89 5.54 23.39
C THR A 82 -5.18 5.45 21.90
N TYR A 83 -5.90 6.44 21.34
CA TYR A 83 -6.18 6.51 19.91
C TYR A 83 -4.90 6.60 19.06
N VAL A 84 -3.96 7.49 19.42
CA VAL A 84 -2.70 7.67 18.68
C VAL A 84 -1.88 6.38 18.69
N VAL A 85 -1.77 5.71 19.84
CA VAL A 85 -1.07 4.43 19.95
C VAL A 85 -1.74 3.35 19.10
N ALA A 86 -3.07 3.25 19.14
CA ALA A 86 -3.82 2.31 18.31
C ALA A 86 -3.63 2.59 16.81
N ASN A 87 -3.67 3.87 16.41
CA ASN A 87 -3.46 4.29 15.03
C ASN A 87 -2.07 3.89 14.52
N MET A 88 -1.02 4.14 15.32
CA MET A 88 0.34 3.70 15.02
C MET A 88 0.46 2.18 14.92
N GLY A 89 -0.22 1.45 15.80
CA GLY A 89 -0.25 -0.02 15.77
C GLY A 89 -0.84 -0.58 14.48
N ILE A 90 -1.95 0.01 14.00
CA ILE A 90 -2.57 -0.38 12.73
C ILE A 90 -1.60 -0.11 11.57
N VAL A 91 -1.02 1.09 11.50
CA VAL A 91 -0.06 1.42 10.43
C VAL A 91 1.15 0.48 10.44
N ALA A 92 1.71 0.20 11.61
CA ALA A 92 2.83 -0.72 11.77
C ALA A 92 2.48 -2.14 11.32
N ALA A 93 1.27 -2.62 11.65
CA ALA A 93 0.80 -3.94 11.20
C ALA A 93 0.67 -4.02 9.68
N PHE A 94 0.06 -3.01 9.04
CA PHE A 94 -0.10 -2.97 7.58
C PHE A 94 1.24 -2.84 6.84
N MET A 95 2.12 -1.96 7.30
CA MET A 95 3.46 -1.80 6.73
C MET A 95 4.30 -3.06 6.93
N GLY A 96 4.26 -3.65 8.13
CA GLY A 96 4.96 -4.89 8.46
C GLY A 96 4.49 -6.08 7.62
N ALA A 97 3.17 -6.27 7.49
CA ALA A 97 2.60 -7.30 6.63
C ALA A 97 3.01 -7.12 5.16
N THR A 98 3.02 -5.88 4.66
CA THR A 98 3.44 -5.60 3.28
C THR A 98 4.93 -5.88 3.08
N ALA A 99 5.78 -5.46 4.02
CA ALA A 99 7.22 -5.75 3.97
C ALA A 99 7.51 -7.26 4.01
N PHE A 100 6.78 -8.00 4.85
CA PHE A 100 6.89 -9.46 4.93
C PHE A 100 6.49 -10.14 3.62
N SER A 101 5.36 -9.76 3.03
CA SER A 101 4.92 -10.30 1.73
C SER A 101 5.96 -10.06 0.63
N ARG A 102 6.56 -8.86 0.58
CA ARG A 102 7.63 -8.53 -0.38
C ARG A 102 8.89 -9.36 -0.15
N ALA A 103 9.31 -9.54 1.10
CA ALA A 103 10.46 -10.36 1.44
C ALA A 103 10.26 -11.82 1.01
N LYS A 104 9.04 -12.35 1.17
CA LYS A 104 8.66 -13.70 0.73
C LYS A 104 8.67 -13.83 -0.81
N GLU A 105 8.16 -12.83 -1.53
CA GLU A 105 8.16 -12.81 -3.00
C GLU A 105 9.60 -12.86 -3.55
N ALA A 106 10.52 -12.08 -2.96
CA ALA A 106 11.92 -12.04 -3.35
C ALA A 106 12.69 -13.37 -3.11
N GLN A 107 12.18 -14.24 -2.23
CA GLN A 107 12.78 -15.54 -1.90
C GLN A 107 12.23 -16.70 -2.76
N ARG A 108 11.20 -16.49 -3.58
CA ARG A 108 10.70 -17.54 -4.48
C ARG A 108 11.74 -17.81 -5.57
N PRO A 109 12.23 -19.06 -5.72
CA PRO A 109 13.09 -19.40 -6.85
C PRO A 109 12.28 -19.21 -8.15
N ARG A 110 12.89 -18.51 -9.11
CA ARG A 110 12.35 -18.26 -10.46
C ARG A 110 12.41 -19.52 -11.30
#